data_AF-A0A3B8W9C8-F1
#
_entry.id   AF-A0A3B8W9C8-F1
#
_cell.length_a   1.000
_cell.length_b   1.000
_cell.length_c   1.000
_cell.angle_alpha   90.00
_cell.angle_beta   90.00
_cell.angle_gamma   90.00
#
_symmetry.space_group_name_H-M   'P 1'
#
loop_
_entity.id
_entity.type
_entity.pdbx_description
1 polymer ?
#
loop_
_entity_poly.entity_id
_entity_poly.type
_entity_poly.pdbx_seq_one_letter_code
_entity_poly.pdbx_strand_id
1 'polypeptide(L)' 'GIAEVHFNEEYGINERRRDKALRDRLVDFGIRVSKYRDQTVAPVGQILTQQNEPYSVFTPFSR' A
#
# COMPACT_ATOMS: atom_id res chain seq x y z
N GLY A 1 22.18 4.62 16.73
CA GLY A 1 21.16 5.29 15.89
C GLY A 1 20.14 4.27 15.44
N ILE A 2 19.05 4.72 14.83
CA ILE A 2 18.03 3.85 14.20
C ILE A 2 18.54 3.44 12.81
N ALA A 3 18.35 2.19 12.42
CA ALA A 3 18.78 1.68 11.11
C ALA A 3 17.61 1.40 10.15
N GLU A 4 16.42 1.10 10.67
CA GLU A 4 15.27 0.69 9.86
C GLU A 4 13.95 1.05 10.54
N VAL A 5 12.94 1.33 9.71
CA VAL A 5 11.55 1.57 10.11
C VAL A 5 10.64 0.59 9.37
N HIS A 6 9.77 -0.07 10.12
CA HIS A 6 8.83 -1.07 9.63
C HIS A 6 7.40 -0.60 9.90
N PHE A 7 6.52 -0.68 8.90
CA PHE A 7 5.09 -0.37 9.09
C PHE A 7 4.20 -1.07 8.06
N ASN A 8 2.90 -1.10 8.34
CA ASN A 8 1.89 -1.66 7.45
C ASN A 8 1.25 -0.55 6.61
N GLU A 9 0.99 -0.83 5.33
CA GLU A 9 0.44 0.15 4.41
C GLU A 9 -1.05 0.40 4.64
N GLU A 10 -1.41 1.67 4.57
CA GLU A 10 -2.80 2.11 4.56
C GLU A 10 -3.11 2.72 3.17
N TYR A 11 -4.31 2.46 2.64
CA TYR A 11 -4.65 2.81 1.26
C TYR A 11 -5.21 4.22 1.10
N GLY A 12 -5.49 4.92 2.19
CA GLY A 12 -5.99 6.28 2.18
C GLY A 12 -4.99 7.26 1.57
N ILE A 13 -5.49 8.31 0.92
CA ILE A 13 -4.66 9.27 0.19
C ILE A 13 -3.69 10.00 1.13
N ASN A 14 -4.12 10.29 2.36
CA ASN A 14 -3.32 11.02 3.34
C ASN A 14 -2.17 10.15 3.85
N GLU A 15 -2.45 8.89 4.13
CA GLU A 15 -1.50 7.89 4.63
C GLU A 15 -0.45 7.60 3.56
N ARG A 16 -0.88 7.40 2.30
CA ARG A 16 0.04 7.24 1.18
C ARG A 16 0.97 8.45 0.99
N ARG A 17 0.46 9.67 1.17
CA ARG A 17 1.27 10.90 1.09
C ARG A 17 2.24 10.99 2.27
N ARG A 18 1.78 10.70 3.49
CA ARG A 18 2.60 10.65 4.71
C ARG A 18 3.75 9.66 4.54
N ASP A 19 3.46 8.43 4.13
CA ASP A 19 4.44 7.35 4.04
C ASP A 19 5.49 7.63 2.97
N LYS A 20 5.08 8.25 1.85
CA LYS A 20 6.02 8.74 0.82
C LYS A 20 6.95 9.81 1.38
N ALA A 21 6.40 10.84 2.03
CA ALA A 21 7.19 11.92 2.61
C ALA A 21 8.13 11.42 3.72
N LEU A 22 7.68 10.46 4.53
CA LEU A 22 8.50 9.79 5.54
C LEU A 22 9.68 9.08 4.91
N ARG A 23 9.43 8.21 3.92
CA ARG A 23 10.48 7.47 3.21
C ARG A 23 11.49 8.41 2.59
N ASP A 24 11.04 9.43 1.88
CA ASP A 24 11.92 10.36 1.17
C ASP A 24 12.84 11.10 2.16
N ARG A 25 12.35 11.46 3.36
CA ARG A 25 13.18 12.05 4.43
C ARG A 25 14.16 11.05 5.06
N LEU A 26 13.76 9.81 5.26
CA LEU A 26 14.58 8.80 5.95
C LEU A 26 15.76 8.30 5.11
N VAL A 27 15.65 8.36 3.78
CA VAL A 27 16.75 8.06 2.85
C VAL A 27 17.95 8.96 3.10
N ASP A 28 17.73 10.26 3.38
CA ASP A 28 18.80 11.22 3.66
C ASP A 28 19.60 10.88 4.93
N PHE A 29 18.99 10.12 5.85
CA PHE A 29 19.63 9.65 7.08
C PHE A 29 20.20 8.23 6.95
N GLY A 30 20.12 7.60 5.76
CA GLY A 30 20.53 6.22 5.54
C GLY A 30 19.65 5.20 6.27
N ILE A 31 18.43 5.58 6.66
CA ILE A 31 17.49 4.73 7.39
C ILE A 31 16.63 3.98 6.37
N ARG A 32 16.62 2.65 6.44
CA ARG A 32 15.79 1.82 5.56
C ARG A 32 14.31 1.89 5.96
N VAL A 33 13.43 1.75 4.99
CA VAL A 33 11.98 1.73 5.21
C VAL A 33 11.38 0.50 4.55
N SER A 34 10.74 -0.34 5.37
CA SER A 34 10.09 -1.58 4.96
C SER A 34 8.58 -1.48 5.22
N LYS A 35 7.79 -1.62 4.15
CA LYS A 35 6.33 -1.50 4.18
C LYS A 35 5.68 -2.84 3.85
N TYR A 36 4.67 -3.23 4.63
CA TYR A 36 3.98 -4.51 4.47
C TYR A 36 2.50 -4.32 4.11
N ARG A 37 1.91 -5.31 3.45
CA ARG A 37 0.47 -5.36 3.15
C ARG A 37 -0.21 -6.34 4.08
N ASP A 38 -1.16 -5.88 4.88
CA ASP A 38 -1.85 -6.70 5.89
C ASP A 38 -3.38 -6.56 5.84
N GLN A 39 -3.91 -5.45 5.30
CA GLN A 39 -5.35 -5.16 5.35
C GLN A 39 -6.20 -5.92 4.32
N THR A 40 -5.59 -6.60 3.35
CA THR A 40 -6.33 -7.20 2.23
C THR A 40 -5.88 -8.63 1.97
N VAL A 41 -6.86 -9.54 1.83
CA VAL A 41 -6.63 -10.96 1.48
C VAL A 41 -5.95 -11.15 0.12
N ALA A 42 -6.18 -10.21 -0.81
CA ALA A 42 -5.52 -10.15 -2.11
C ALA A 42 -4.96 -8.73 -2.31
N PRO A 43 -3.83 -8.57 -3.01
CA PRO A 43 -3.31 -7.26 -3.37
C PRO A 43 -4.36 -6.38 -4.05
N VAL A 44 -4.44 -5.12 -3.61
CA VAL A 44 -5.34 -4.14 -4.25
C VAL A 44 -4.99 -4.01 -5.74
N GLY A 45 -6.03 -4.14 -6.58
CA GLY A 45 -5.91 -4.08 -8.04
C GLY A 45 -5.64 -5.42 -8.73
N GLN A 46 -5.55 -6.55 -8.01
CA GLN A 46 -5.43 -7.87 -8.64
C GLN A 46 -6.76 -8.53 -9.00
N ILE A 47 -7.85 -8.17 -8.32
CA ILE A 47 -9.19 -8.70 -8.62
C ILE A 47 -9.80 -7.84 -9.73
N LEU A 48 -9.80 -8.39 -10.95
CA LEU A 48 -10.26 -7.72 -12.16
C LEU A 48 -11.39 -8.50 -12.85
N THR A 49 -12.13 -7.82 -13.71
CA THR A 49 -13.11 -8.44 -14.62
C THR A 49 -12.40 -9.32 -15.65
N GLN A 50 -13.16 -10.10 -16.42
CA GLN A 50 -12.62 -10.87 -17.55
C GLN A 50 -12.00 -9.98 -18.64
N GLN A 51 -12.38 -8.70 -18.68
CA GLN A 51 -11.83 -7.68 -19.57
C GLN A 51 -10.60 -6.98 -18.98
N ASN A 52 -10.09 -7.44 -17.83
CA ASN A 52 -8.93 -6.88 -17.13
C ASN A 52 -9.16 -5.45 -16.60
N GLU A 53 -10.40 -5.14 -16.20
CA GLU A 53 -10.79 -3.84 -15.64
C GLU A 53 -11.26 -3.97 -14.17
N PRO A 54 -11.22 -2.89 -13.37
CA PRO A 54 -11.78 -2.89 -12.02
C PRO A 54 -13.30 -3.09 -12.02
N TYR A 55 -13.81 -3.88 -11.08
CA TYR A 55 -15.25 -4.00 -10.88
C TYR A 55 -15.88 -2.68 -10.40
N SER A 56 -17.00 -2.30 -11.00
CA SER A 56 -17.81 -1.14 -10.57
C SER A 56 -19.01 -1.51 -9.70
N VAL A 57 -19.30 -2.81 -9.53
CA VAL A 57 -20.42 -3.33 -8.73
C VAL A 57 -19.90 -4.38 -7.76
N PHE A 58 -20.41 -4.36 -6.52
CA PHE A 58 -19.92 -5.22 -5.43
C PHE A 58 -20.22 -6.72 -5.65
N THR A 59 -21.43 -7.07 -6.08
CA THR A 59 -21.85 -8.48 -6.22
C THR A 59 -20.93 -9.34 -7.10
N PRO A 60 -20.49 -8.90 -8.30
CA PRO A 60 -19.52 -9.66 -9.08
C PRO A 60 -18.10 -9.60 -8.51
N PHE A 61 -17.72 -8.55 -7.77
CA PHE A 61 -16.43 -8.44 -7.10
C PHE A 61 -16.27 -9.43 -5.94
N SER A 62 -17.34 -9.70 -5.20
CA SER A 62 -17.29 -10.55 -3.99
C SER A 62 -17.35 -12.05 -4.25
N ARG A 63 -17.37 -12.48 -5.52
CA ARG A 63 -17.50 -13.90 -5.92
C ARG A 63 -16.15 -14.59 -6.08
#